data_AF-A0A378WEX2-F1
#
_entry.id   AF-A0A378WEX2-F1
#
_cell.length_a   1.000
_cell.length_b   1.000
_cell.length_c   1.000
_cell.angle_alpha   90.00
_cell.angle_beta   90.00
_cell.angle_gamma   90.00
#
_symmetry.space_group_name_H-M   'P 1'
#
loop_
_entity.id
_entity.type
_entity.pdbx_description
1 polymer ?
#
loop_
_entity_poly.entity_id
_entity_poly.type
_entity_poly.pdbx_seq_one_letter_code
_entity_poly.pdbx_strand_id
1 'polypeptide(L)'
;MTSSIAALTTNISLITGTKTTDVTVQSEAPIKEWIADVVDFVSHVHRGLDIGFDFGGGNVWTLAPVGAPPIERAHNLNSAGIVDGALVQLVSVSHTERYRPLVEDVIDGVAVLNPNTAFSRTDVTKWVNALISVLGAAVAAAAMVGWSANPGQRLWWGPAVLVLAVALGAAGMHLWRRYNQVHTAESLFVATTILAATGAALTVPLARDATWLGAPNLAGAGFALFACALFLRGGPLRRHTVTTTVATGGLVVTFIALSMGYGWHQWIWPAVIALGLFLITSAAKLTVLFARFTLPPIPAAGEPVDVDDLLDPVIDSAAEAANDPGRQSWRAILESVPSSSARLVERSALAQQLLTGFVGVGSATLALGAVMTFQPGHFLWHSSIVAALCAVTSSLRSRFYANRHCAWALLTASAAIAIGCAAKLVAWNPADTAVVTAGLLVLSTTVIVGIAATRDVKRISPISKKTLERFDGLTIAAIVPLLFWVAGVYDLVRNLVF
;
A
#
# COMPACT_ATOMS: atom_id res chain seq x y z
N MET A 1 -32.01 -24.95 -53.05
CA MET A 1 -32.26 -24.67 -51.62
C MET A 1 -30.94 -24.29 -50.98
N THR A 2 -30.60 -23.01 -51.02
CA THR A 2 -29.39 -22.43 -50.41
C THR A 2 -29.74 -22.05 -48.99
N SER A 3 -29.37 -22.89 -48.02
CA SER A 3 -29.46 -22.53 -46.61
C SER A 3 -28.46 -21.42 -46.33
N SER A 4 -28.95 -20.20 -46.17
CA SER A 4 -28.23 -19.08 -45.58
C SER A 4 -27.78 -19.49 -44.18
N ILE A 5 -26.51 -19.91 -44.04
CA ILE A 5 -25.87 -20.05 -42.73
C ILE A 5 -25.85 -18.65 -42.14
N ALA A 6 -26.65 -18.41 -41.10
CA ALA A 6 -26.63 -17.15 -40.38
C ALA A 6 -25.21 -16.93 -39.86
N ALA A 7 -24.53 -15.91 -40.35
CA ALA A 7 -23.17 -15.59 -39.91
C ALA A 7 -23.19 -15.38 -38.40
N LEU A 8 -22.41 -16.17 -37.66
CA LEU A 8 -22.20 -15.97 -36.24
C LEU A 8 -21.60 -14.57 -36.05
N THR A 9 -22.28 -13.77 -35.24
CA THR A 9 -21.91 -12.38 -34.95
C THR A 9 -21.55 -12.23 -33.48
N THR A 10 -20.64 -11.31 -33.21
CA THR A 10 -20.22 -10.92 -31.87
C THR A 10 -20.23 -9.40 -31.80
N ASN A 11 -20.85 -8.86 -30.76
CA ASN A 11 -20.76 -7.43 -30.47
C ASN A 11 -19.46 -7.19 -29.72
N ILE A 12 -18.66 -6.28 -30.23
CA ILE A 12 -17.42 -5.85 -29.60
C ILE A 12 -17.49 -4.36 -29.33
N SER A 13 -16.92 -3.94 -28.21
CA SER A 13 -16.77 -2.52 -27.89
C SER A 13 -15.38 -2.09 -28.37
N LEU A 14 -15.32 -1.32 -29.45
CA LEU A 14 -14.07 -0.85 -30.05
C LEU A 14 -13.63 0.47 -29.42
N ILE A 15 -12.41 0.51 -28.88
CA ILE A 15 -11.77 1.73 -28.40
C ILE A 15 -10.97 2.35 -29.53
N THR A 16 -11.25 3.63 -29.81
CA THR A 16 -10.47 4.51 -30.68
C THR A 16 -10.12 5.79 -29.94
N GLY A 17 -8.86 5.90 -29.48
CA GLY A 17 -8.41 7.03 -28.66
C GLY A 17 -9.20 7.15 -27.36
N THR A 18 -10.02 8.20 -27.25
CA THR A 18 -10.85 8.50 -26.08
C THR A 18 -12.31 8.04 -26.20
N LYS A 19 -12.71 7.45 -27.34
CA LYS A 19 -14.08 7.03 -27.61
C LYS A 19 -14.20 5.51 -27.72
N THR A 20 -15.36 5.01 -27.31
CA THR A 20 -15.75 3.61 -27.42
C THR A 20 -16.96 3.51 -28.33
N THR A 21 -16.99 2.52 -29.21
CA THR A 21 -18.07 2.32 -30.18
C THR A 21 -18.38 0.85 -30.27
N ASP A 22 -19.64 0.49 -30.05
CA ASP A 22 -20.08 -0.89 -30.16
C ASP A 22 -20.33 -1.24 -31.62
N VAL A 23 -19.70 -2.32 -32.08
CA VAL A 23 -19.80 -2.80 -33.45
C VAL A 23 -20.11 -4.29 -33.45
N THR A 24 -21.10 -4.67 -34.24
CA THR A 24 -21.42 -6.08 -34.49
C THR A 24 -20.61 -6.57 -35.68
N VAL A 25 -19.76 -7.58 -35.46
CA VAL A 25 -18.84 -8.11 -36.47
C VAL A 25 -18.98 -9.63 -36.60
N GLN A 26 -18.49 -10.19 -37.70
CA GLN A 26 -18.51 -11.64 -37.93
C GLN A 26 -17.46 -12.35 -37.08
N SER A 27 -17.88 -13.36 -36.33
CA SER A 27 -17.03 -14.05 -35.34
C SER A 27 -16.12 -15.11 -35.96
N GLU A 28 -16.59 -15.76 -37.04
CA GLU A 28 -15.87 -16.86 -37.70
C GLU A 28 -14.96 -16.39 -38.84
N ALA A 29 -15.29 -15.27 -39.47
CA ALA A 29 -14.51 -14.71 -40.56
C ALA A 29 -13.17 -14.14 -40.05
N PRO A 30 -12.05 -14.37 -40.77
CA PRO A 30 -10.78 -13.75 -40.46
C PRO A 30 -10.87 -12.22 -40.37
N ILE A 31 -10.19 -11.63 -39.39
CA ILE A 31 -10.21 -10.17 -39.15
C ILE A 31 -9.85 -9.37 -40.40
N LYS A 32 -8.92 -9.87 -41.24
CA LYS A 32 -8.50 -9.21 -42.49
C LYS A 32 -9.65 -8.91 -43.47
N GLU A 33 -10.75 -9.67 -43.41
CA GLU A 33 -11.84 -9.58 -44.40
C GLU A 33 -12.78 -8.41 -44.14
N TRP A 34 -12.97 -8.02 -42.87
CA TRP A 34 -13.95 -7.02 -42.47
C TRP A 34 -13.35 -5.82 -41.72
N ILE A 35 -12.10 -5.89 -41.27
CA ILE A 35 -11.50 -4.82 -40.45
C ILE A 35 -11.44 -3.47 -41.18
N ALA A 36 -11.28 -3.47 -42.51
CA ALA A 36 -11.30 -2.25 -43.30
C ALA A 36 -12.67 -1.56 -43.23
N ASP A 37 -13.75 -2.32 -43.39
CA ASP A 37 -15.12 -1.80 -43.33
C ASP A 37 -15.45 -1.25 -41.94
N VAL A 38 -14.95 -1.89 -40.88
CA VAL A 38 -15.11 -1.40 -39.50
C VAL A 38 -14.33 -0.11 -39.27
N VAL A 39 -13.11 0.00 -39.79
CA VAL A 39 -12.30 1.23 -39.71
C VAL A 39 -13.00 2.37 -40.45
N ASP A 40 -13.53 2.11 -41.65
CA ASP A 40 -14.25 3.10 -42.45
C ASP A 40 -15.55 3.55 -41.76
N PHE A 41 -16.30 2.60 -41.20
CA PHE A 41 -17.50 2.89 -40.40
C PHE A 41 -17.16 3.77 -39.19
N VAL A 42 -16.17 3.39 -38.40
CA VAL A 42 -15.78 4.12 -37.19
C VAL A 42 -15.19 5.50 -37.54
N SER A 43 -14.41 5.60 -38.62
CA SER A 43 -13.91 6.87 -39.13
C SER A 43 -15.04 7.78 -39.58
N HIS A 44 -16.12 7.23 -40.15
CA HIS A 44 -17.30 8.01 -40.53
C HIS A 44 -18.06 8.50 -39.31
N VAL A 45 -18.27 7.64 -38.32
CA VAL A 45 -18.95 7.96 -37.06
C VAL A 45 -18.22 9.06 -36.28
N HIS A 46 -16.88 9.07 -36.29
CA HIS A 46 -16.07 10.05 -35.56
C HIS A 46 -15.59 11.23 -36.39
N ARG A 47 -16.14 11.40 -37.60
CA ARG A 47 -15.69 12.46 -38.51
C ARG A 47 -15.94 13.85 -37.91
N GLY A 48 -14.88 14.64 -37.77
CA GLY A 48 -14.95 16.00 -37.21
C GLY A 48 -14.85 16.06 -35.67
N LEU A 49 -14.61 14.93 -35.00
CA LEU A 49 -14.32 14.87 -33.57
C LEU A 49 -12.80 14.71 -33.34
N ASP A 50 -12.23 15.50 -32.44
CA ASP A 50 -10.84 15.32 -31.99
C ASP A 50 -10.78 14.20 -30.95
N ILE A 51 -10.65 12.95 -31.41
CA ILE A 51 -10.59 11.76 -30.55
C ILE A 51 -9.17 11.40 -30.12
N GLY A 52 -8.15 12.14 -30.57
CA GLY A 52 -6.74 11.81 -30.34
C GLY A 52 -6.28 10.51 -31.01
N PHE A 53 -7.02 10.03 -32.01
CA PHE A 53 -6.71 8.84 -32.80
C PHE A 53 -6.84 9.18 -34.28
N ASP A 54 -5.78 8.92 -35.04
CA ASP A 54 -5.72 9.24 -36.46
C ASP A 54 -5.95 7.99 -37.31
N PHE A 55 -7.02 8.01 -38.11
CA PHE A 55 -7.30 7.00 -39.13
C PHE A 55 -6.48 7.24 -40.41
N GLY A 56 -5.90 8.43 -40.55
CA GLY A 56 -5.11 8.91 -41.69
C GLY A 56 -3.66 8.43 -41.67
N GLY A 57 -3.45 7.17 -42.05
CA GLY A 57 -2.13 6.66 -42.38
C GLY A 57 -2.31 5.36 -43.14
N GLY A 58 -1.47 5.09 -44.15
CA GLY A 58 -1.48 3.83 -44.92
C GLY A 58 -1.08 2.60 -44.09
N ASN A 59 -1.65 2.49 -42.91
CA ASN A 59 -1.38 1.51 -41.88
C ASN A 59 -2.29 0.31 -42.06
N VAL A 60 -1.74 -0.87 -41.81
CA VAL A 60 -2.51 -2.11 -41.79
C VAL A 60 -3.20 -2.22 -40.43
N TRP A 61 -4.52 -2.22 -40.40
CA TRP A 61 -5.30 -2.27 -39.16
C TRP A 61 -5.53 -3.69 -38.65
N THR A 62 -5.48 -3.86 -37.34
CA THR A 62 -5.92 -5.06 -36.63
C THR A 62 -6.53 -4.70 -35.27
N LEU A 63 -7.06 -5.71 -34.58
CA LEU A 63 -7.59 -5.59 -33.24
C LEU A 63 -6.57 -6.09 -32.21
N ALA A 64 -6.56 -5.46 -31.03
CA ALA A 64 -5.85 -5.97 -29.87
C ALA A 64 -6.77 -5.92 -28.65
N PRO A 65 -6.77 -6.93 -27.76
CA PRO A 65 -7.35 -6.75 -26.43
C PRO A 65 -6.60 -5.64 -25.69
N VAL A 66 -7.28 -4.94 -24.78
CA VAL A 66 -6.68 -3.81 -24.04
C VAL A 66 -5.47 -4.28 -23.24
N GLY A 67 -4.29 -3.76 -23.57
CA GLY A 67 -3.01 -4.12 -22.91
C GLY A 67 -2.40 -5.45 -23.35
N ALA A 68 -2.95 -6.11 -24.38
CA ALA A 68 -2.42 -7.34 -24.98
C ALA A 68 -1.79 -7.06 -26.35
N PRO A 69 -0.95 -7.97 -26.88
CA PRO A 69 -0.40 -7.83 -28.23
C PRO A 69 -1.51 -7.84 -29.30
N PRO A 70 -1.27 -7.21 -30.47
CA PRO A 70 -2.21 -7.22 -31.58
C PRO A 70 -2.48 -8.63 -32.09
N ILE A 71 -3.74 -8.90 -32.44
CA ILE A 71 -4.19 -10.18 -32.99
C ILE A 71 -3.75 -10.25 -34.45
N GLU A 72 -3.29 -11.41 -34.88
CA GLU A 72 -2.99 -11.66 -36.28
C GLU A 72 -4.25 -11.57 -37.13
N ARG A 73 -4.19 -10.83 -38.24
CA ARG A 73 -5.36 -10.58 -39.11
C ARG A 73 -5.93 -11.85 -39.77
N ALA A 74 -5.18 -12.94 -39.78
CA ALA A 74 -5.62 -14.24 -40.31
C ALA A 74 -6.48 -15.02 -39.30
N HIS A 75 -6.44 -14.66 -38.02
CA HIS A 75 -7.26 -15.27 -36.98
C HIS A 75 -8.68 -14.71 -37.00
N ASN A 76 -9.61 -15.49 -36.46
CA ASN A 76 -10.99 -15.08 -36.23
C ASN A 76 -11.19 -14.73 -34.74
N LEU A 77 -12.34 -14.14 -34.40
CA LEU A 77 -12.58 -13.66 -33.04
C LEU A 77 -12.68 -14.81 -32.04
N ASN A 78 -13.27 -15.93 -32.46
CA ASN A 78 -13.40 -17.13 -31.64
C ASN A 78 -12.03 -17.75 -31.29
N SER A 79 -11.11 -17.85 -32.25
CA SER A 79 -9.76 -18.38 -31.99
C SER A 79 -8.89 -17.42 -31.19
N ALA A 80 -9.16 -16.12 -31.28
CA ALA A 80 -8.56 -15.10 -30.42
C ALA A 80 -9.18 -15.04 -29.02
N GLY A 81 -10.23 -15.82 -28.72
CA GLY A 81 -10.90 -15.84 -27.43
C GLY A 81 -11.68 -14.56 -27.12
N ILE A 82 -12.04 -13.78 -28.15
CA ILE A 82 -12.87 -12.58 -28.02
C ILE A 82 -14.34 -13.02 -27.91
N VAL A 83 -14.98 -12.60 -26.83
CA VAL A 83 -16.38 -12.91 -26.52
C VAL A 83 -17.29 -11.72 -26.78
N ASP A 84 -18.60 -11.95 -26.75
CA ASP A 84 -19.60 -10.89 -26.87
C ASP A 84 -19.48 -9.87 -25.72
N GLY A 85 -19.50 -8.59 -26.07
CA GLY A 85 -19.23 -7.46 -25.17
C GLY A 85 -17.75 -7.26 -24.83
N ALA A 86 -16.81 -7.94 -25.51
CA ALA A 86 -15.39 -7.74 -25.25
C ALA A 86 -14.93 -6.34 -25.72
N LEU A 87 -14.12 -5.70 -24.87
CA LEU A 87 -13.51 -4.41 -25.13
C LEU A 87 -12.16 -4.61 -25.86
N VAL A 88 -12.07 -4.10 -27.08
CA VAL A 88 -10.90 -4.24 -27.96
C VAL A 88 -10.45 -2.88 -28.49
N GLN A 89 -9.15 -2.68 -28.66
CA GLN A 89 -8.59 -1.46 -29.23
C GLN A 89 -8.23 -1.68 -30.70
N LEU A 90 -8.46 -0.66 -31.53
CA LEU A 90 -8.00 -0.63 -32.90
C LEU A 90 -6.52 -0.22 -32.92
N VAL A 91 -5.67 -1.06 -33.51
CA VAL A 91 -4.21 -0.82 -33.54
C VAL A 91 -3.70 -0.88 -34.98
N SER A 92 -2.88 0.09 -35.34
CA SER A 92 -2.12 0.07 -36.58
C SER A 92 -0.89 -0.84 -36.42
N VAL A 93 -0.79 -1.85 -37.29
CA VAL A 93 0.41 -2.67 -37.41
C VAL A 93 1.27 -2.07 -38.52
N SER A 94 2.38 -1.44 -38.14
CA SER A 94 3.44 -1.10 -39.09
C SER A 94 4.24 -2.35 -39.45
N HIS A 95 4.84 -2.39 -40.65
CA HIS A 95 5.77 -3.45 -41.05
C HIS A 95 6.78 -3.77 -39.93
N THR A 96 6.95 -5.06 -39.62
CA THR A 96 7.90 -5.56 -38.62
C THR A 96 9.34 -5.58 -39.13
N GLU A 97 9.56 -5.33 -40.42
CA GLU A 97 10.88 -5.11 -40.99
C GLU A 97 11.43 -3.74 -40.55
N ARG A 98 11.97 -3.70 -39.34
CA ARG A 98 12.87 -2.64 -38.94
C ARG A 98 14.26 -3.00 -39.42
N TYR A 99 14.80 -2.20 -40.34
CA TYR A 99 16.21 -2.24 -40.67
C TYR A 99 17.00 -2.09 -39.37
N ARG A 100 17.68 -3.16 -38.96
CA ARG A 100 18.62 -3.08 -37.84
C ARG A 100 19.78 -2.22 -38.33
N PRO A 101 20.14 -1.11 -37.65
CA PRO A 101 21.31 -0.36 -38.02
C PRO A 101 22.51 -1.30 -38.01
N LEU A 102 23.27 -1.34 -39.11
CA LEU A 102 24.52 -2.07 -39.16
C LEU A 102 25.49 -1.34 -38.24
N VAL A 103 25.82 -1.96 -37.10
CA VAL A 103 26.76 -1.38 -36.16
C VAL A 103 28.14 -1.96 -36.43
N GLU A 104 29.07 -1.11 -36.83
CA GLU A 104 30.42 -1.51 -37.26
C GLU A 104 31.36 -1.74 -36.07
N ASP A 105 31.13 -1.07 -34.94
CA ASP A 105 31.91 -1.23 -33.70
C ASP A 105 31.13 -2.05 -32.66
N VAL A 106 31.78 -3.02 -32.03
CA VAL A 106 31.19 -3.82 -30.94
C VAL A 106 30.79 -2.93 -29.76
N ILE A 107 31.53 -1.84 -29.48
CA ILE A 107 31.23 -0.92 -28.37
C ILE A 107 29.96 -0.12 -28.67
N ASP A 108 29.87 0.47 -29.87
CA ASP A 108 28.64 1.14 -30.31
C ASP A 108 27.48 0.16 -30.43
N GLY A 109 27.76 -1.09 -30.80
CA GLY A 109 26.77 -2.16 -30.89
C GLY A 109 26.16 -2.45 -29.53
N VAL A 110 26.97 -2.54 -28.48
CA VAL A 110 26.49 -2.71 -27.11
C VAL A 110 25.70 -1.49 -26.64
N ALA A 111 26.13 -0.27 -26.97
CA ALA A 111 25.42 0.96 -26.59
C ALA A 111 24.06 1.11 -27.32
N VAL A 112 23.99 0.74 -28.60
CA VAL A 112 22.76 0.76 -29.41
C VAL A 112 21.81 -0.36 -29.02
N LEU A 113 22.33 -1.57 -28.71
CA LEU A 113 21.52 -2.72 -28.30
C LEU A 113 21.08 -2.66 -26.84
N ASN A 114 21.83 -1.95 -26.01
CA ASN A 114 21.53 -1.75 -24.61
C ASN A 114 21.58 -0.25 -24.29
N PRO A 115 20.58 0.52 -24.78
CA PRO A 115 20.44 1.93 -24.47
C PRO A 115 20.01 2.06 -23.00
N ASN A 116 20.95 1.82 -22.09
CA ASN A 116 20.77 2.19 -20.70
C ASN A 116 20.59 3.71 -20.67
N THR A 117 19.62 4.18 -19.90
CA THR A 117 19.43 5.62 -19.69
C THR A 117 20.76 6.21 -19.21
N ALA A 118 21.30 7.18 -19.96
CA ALA A 118 22.53 7.86 -19.55
C ALA A 118 22.35 8.45 -18.16
N PHE A 119 23.37 8.34 -17.32
CA PHE A 119 23.34 8.89 -15.95
C PHE A 119 22.94 10.36 -16.00
N SER A 120 21.71 10.64 -15.56
CA SER A 120 21.11 11.94 -15.74
C SER A 120 21.31 12.79 -14.50
N ARG A 121 21.18 14.12 -14.64
CA ARG A 121 21.13 15.04 -13.50
C ARG A 121 20.03 14.65 -12.49
N THR A 122 18.96 14.02 -12.95
CA THR A 122 17.89 13.55 -12.06
C THR A 122 18.35 12.42 -11.16
N ASP A 123 19.23 11.54 -11.63
CA ASP A 123 19.77 10.43 -10.85
C ASP A 123 20.76 10.90 -9.79
N VAL A 124 21.57 11.93 -10.12
CA VAL A 124 22.37 12.65 -9.12
C VAL A 124 21.46 13.21 -8.02
N THR A 125 20.37 13.89 -8.38
CA THR A 125 19.47 14.47 -7.36
C THR A 125 18.77 13.42 -6.51
N LYS A 126 18.38 12.27 -7.09
CA LYS A 126 17.82 11.14 -6.32
C LYS A 126 18.84 10.60 -5.33
N TRP A 127 20.09 10.44 -5.77
CA TRP A 127 21.18 9.97 -4.93
C TRP A 127 21.50 10.94 -3.79
N VAL A 128 21.58 12.25 -4.08
CA VAL A 128 21.79 13.29 -3.06
C VAL A 128 20.62 13.33 -2.06
N ASN A 129 19.38 13.23 -2.51
CA ASN A 129 18.21 13.20 -1.62
C ASN A 129 18.22 11.96 -0.71
N ALA A 130 18.63 10.80 -1.23
CA ALA A 130 18.83 9.60 -0.41
C ALA A 130 19.97 9.82 0.60
N LEU A 131 21.08 10.41 0.18
CA LEU A 131 22.22 10.72 1.02
C LEU A 131 21.86 11.68 2.18
N ILE A 132 21.01 12.68 1.95
CA ILE A 132 20.52 13.60 3.00
C ILE A 132 19.82 12.83 4.12
N SER A 133 18.96 11.87 3.76
CA SER A 133 18.25 11.04 4.74
C SER A 133 19.22 10.15 5.53
N VAL A 134 20.20 9.56 4.84
CA VAL A 134 21.25 8.73 5.46
C VAL A 134 22.14 9.54 6.38
N LEU A 135 22.55 10.75 5.97
CA LEU A 135 23.32 11.67 6.80
C LEU A 135 22.52 12.12 8.03
N GLY A 136 21.21 12.37 7.89
CA GLY A 136 20.33 12.64 9.04
C GLY A 136 20.36 11.51 10.08
N ALA A 137 20.27 10.25 9.63
CA ALA A 137 20.40 9.09 10.51
C ALA A 137 21.81 8.95 11.11
N ALA A 138 22.86 9.22 10.34
CA ALA A 138 24.24 9.19 10.82
C ALA A 138 24.49 10.26 11.90
N VAL A 139 23.95 11.47 11.72
CA VAL A 139 24.01 12.56 12.72
C VAL A 139 23.23 12.19 13.98
N ALA A 140 22.06 11.57 13.85
CA ALA A 140 21.30 11.08 15.00
C ALA A 140 22.09 10.03 15.79
N ALA A 141 22.72 9.07 15.10
CA ALA A 141 23.57 8.06 15.74
C ALA A 141 24.80 8.70 16.41
N ALA A 142 25.48 9.63 15.71
CA ALA A 142 26.62 10.36 16.25
C ALA A 142 26.23 11.19 17.48
N ALA A 143 25.04 11.80 17.50
CA ALA A 143 24.54 12.53 18.65
C ALA A 143 24.26 11.61 19.85
N MET A 144 23.69 10.42 19.62
CA MET A 144 23.48 9.43 20.69
C MET A 144 24.82 8.96 21.29
N VAL A 145 25.83 8.72 20.43
CA VAL A 145 27.18 8.33 20.86
C VAL A 145 27.88 9.49 21.57
N GLY A 146 27.78 10.71 21.06
CA GLY A 146 28.38 11.91 21.67
C GLY A 146 27.78 12.22 23.04
N TRP A 147 26.46 12.07 23.18
CA TRP A 147 25.74 12.22 24.44
C TRP A 147 26.10 11.14 25.46
N SER A 148 26.27 9.88 25.02
CA SER A 148 26.64 8.80 25.94
C SER A 148 28.09 8.92 26.42
N ALA A 149 29.02 9.29 25.52
CA ALA A 149 30.45 9.39 25.79
C ALA A 149 30.84 10.62 26.63
N ASN A 150 30.06 11.70 26.63
CA ASN A 150 30.40 12.96 27.32
C ASN A 150 29.36 13.35 28.39
N PRO A 151 29.40 12.76 29.59
CA PRO A 151 28.48 13.07 30.68
C PRO A 151 28.37 14.56 31.04
N GLY A 152 29.50 15.28 31.02
CA GLY A 152 29.56 16.71 31.35
C GLY A 152 28.86 17.64 30.36
N GLN A 153 28.56 17.18 29.14
CA GLN A 153 27.93 18.00 28.09
C GLN A 153 26.54 17.49 27.68
N ARG A 154 25.96 16.50 28.37
CA ARG A 154 24.68 15.88 28.02
C ARG A 154 23.53 16.86 27.81
N LEU A 155 23.48 17.93 28.61
CA LEU A 155 22.45 18.97 28.55
C LEU A 155 22.45 19.74 27.21
N TRP A 156 23.58 19.80 26.50
CA TRP A 156 23.72 20.58 25.27
C TRP A 156 23.38 19.79 24.01
N TRP A 157 23.62 18.47 24.02
CA TRP A 157 23.39 17.61 22.85
C TRP A 157 21.92 17.56 22.42
N GLY A 158 20.99 17.38 23.36
CA GLY A 158 19.55 17.32 23.04
C GLY A 158 19.04 18.59 22.36
N PRO A 159 19.21 19.78 22.97
CA PRO A 159 18.82 21.05 22.36
C PRO A 159 19.54 21.32 21.03
N ALA A 160 20.84 21.01 20.91
CA ALA A 160 21.58 21.22 19.68
C ALA A 160 20.99 20.41 18.51
N VAL A 161 20.65 19.14 18.75
CA VAL A 161 20.03 18.27 17.74
C VAL A 161 18.61 18.74 17.40
N LEU A 162 17.83 19.21 18.39
CA LEU A 162 16.51 19.80 18.12
C LEU A 162 16.60 21.07 17.28
N VAL A 163 17.55 21.97 17.57
CA VAL A 163 17.77 23.18 16.78
C VAL A 163 18.14 22.81 15.34
N LEU A 164 18.99 21.80 15.15
CA LEU A 164 19.33 21.29 13.82
C LEU A 164 18.10 20.71 13.11
N ALA A 165 17.26 19.94 13.81
CA ALA A 165 16.02 19.40 13.24
C ALA A 165 15.09 20.52 12.78
N VAL A 166 14.89 21.56 13.61
CA VAL A 166 14.06 22.72 13.27
C VAL A 166 14.65 23.47 12.08
N ALA A 167 15.97 23.66 12.02
CA ALA A 167 16.64 24.32 10.89
C ALA A 167 16.45 23.55 9.57
N LEU A 168 16.61 22.22 9.59
CA LEU A 168 16.38 21.37 8.41
C LEU A 168 14.91 21.35 7.99
N GLY A 169 13.98 21.32 8.95
CA GLY A 169 12.55 21.40 8.69
C GLY A 169 12.16 22.75 8.06
N ALA A 170 12.72 23.85 8.57
CA ALA A 170 12.53 25.18 8.02
C ALA A 170 13.13 25.31 6.60
N ALA A 171 14.33 24.77 6.39
CA ALA A 171 14.96 24.71 5.07
C ALA A 171 14.12 23.89 4.08
N GLY A 172 13.62 22.72 4.48
CA GLY A 172 12.73 21.90 3.66
C GLY A 172 11.43 22.64 3.30
N MET A 173 10.83 23.35 4.27
CA MET A 173 9.64 24.16 4.04
C MET A 173 9.93 25.34 3.09
N HIS A 174 11.09 25.97 3.22
CA HIS A 174 11.53 27.05 2.34
C HIS A 174 11.74 26.55 0.90
N LEU A 175 12.47 25.44 0.73
CA LEU A 175 12.71 24.78 -0.57
C LEU A 175 11.41 24.38 -1.25
N TRP A 176 10.46 23.85 -0.48
CA TRP A 176 9.14 23.49 -1.00
C TRP A 176 8.35 24.73 -1.44
N ARG A 177 8.20 25.73 -0.57
CA ARG A 177 7.34 26.90 -0.84
C ARG A 177 7.92 27.87 -1.86
N ARG A 178 9.24 28.00 -1.95
CA ARG A 178 9.91 28.99 -2.82
C ARG A 178 10.41 28.41 -4.13
N TYR A 179 10.95 27.19 -4.12
CA TYR A 179 11.63 26.62 -5.28
C TYR A 179 10.90 25.40 -5.87
N ASN A 180 9.77 24.99 -5.29
CA ASN A 180 9.00 23.80 -5.69
C ASN A 180 9.86 22.52 -5.81
N GLN A 181 10.95 22.44 -5.03
CA GLN A 181 11.83 21.26 -5.00
C GLN A 181 11.28 20.20 -4.06
N VAL A 182 10.25 19.51 -4.54
CA VAL A 182 9.43 18.58 -3.76
C VAL A 182 10.23 17.40 -3.20
N HIS A 183 11.10 16.77 -3.99
CA HIS A 183 11.87 15.60 -3.56
C HIS A 183 12.94 15.93 -2.51
N THR A 184 13.63 17.06 -2.67
CA THR A 184 14.66 17.50 -1.72
C THR A 184 14.03 17.94 -0.41
N ALA A 185 12.91 18.67 -0.47
CA ALA A 185 12.13 19.02 0.72
C ALA A 185 11.66 17.76 1.48
N GLU A 186 11.20 16.73 0.78
CA GLU A 186 10.82 15.48 1.43
C GLU A 186 11.99 14.80 2.15
N SER A 187 13.17 14.71 1.51
CA SER A 187 14.36 14.14 2.17
C SER A 187 14.78 14.91 3.42
N LEU A 188 14.65 16.24 3.41
CA LEU A 188 14.89 17.09 4.57
C LEU A 188 13.86 16.84 5.68
N PHE A 189 12.59 16.63 5.33
CA PHE A 189 11.55 16.27 6.30
C PHE A 189 11.78 14.90 6.93
N VAL A 190 12.29 13.92 6.18
CA VAL A 190 12.70 12.61 6.73
C VAL A 190 13.88 12.77 7.69
N ALA A 191 14.91 13.55 7.34
CA ALA A 191 15.99 13.85 8.27
C ALA A 191 15.49 14.60 9.52
N THR A 192 14.55 15.52 9.35
CA THR A 192 13.93 16.29 10.44
C THR A 192 13.18 15.39 11.41
N THR A 193 12.39 14.41 10.95
CA THR A 193 11.64 13.52 11.84
C THR A 193 12.57 12.64 12.68
N ILE A 194 13.65 12.12 12.08
CA ILE A 194 14.66 11.33 12.78
C ILE A 194 15.36 12.19 13.83
N LEU A 195 15.87 13.36 13.45
CA LEU A 195 16.60 14.24 14.36
C LEU A 195 15.70 14.84 15.45
N ALA A 196 14.45 15.16 15.14
CA ALA A 196 13.51 15.66 16.15
C ALA A 196 13.22 14.59 17.21
N ALA A 197 13.04 13.33 16.81
CA ALA A 197 12.86 12.22 17.72
C ALA A 197 14.09 12.00 18.61
N THR A 198 15.28 11.98 18.02
CA THR A 198 16.55 11.85 18.76
C THR A 198 16.78 13.04 19.69
N GLY A 199 16.60 14.27 19.21
CA GLY A 199 16.77 15.48 20.00
C GLY A 199 15.83 15.51 21.20
N ALA A 200 14.55 15.20 21.00
CA ALA A 200 13.56 15.13 22.07
C ALA A 200 13.90 14.03 23.09
N ALA A 201 14.37 12.87 22.64
CA ALA A 201 14.83 11.81 23.53
C ALA A 201 16.00 12.26 24.40
N LEU A 202 16.98 12.96 23.81
CA LEU A 202 18.20 13.40 24.49
C LEU A 202 18.00 14.63 25.38
N THR A 203 16.96 15.45 25.13
CA THR A 203 16.61 16.58 26.01
C THR A 203 16.06 16.16 27.37
N VAL A 204 15.46 14.98 27.45
CA VAL A 204 14.90 14.49 28.71
C VAL A 204 16.07 14.03 29.61
N PRO A 205 16.23 14.61 30.82
CA PRO A 205 17.30 14.21 31.72
C PRO A 205 17.13 12.74 32.15
N LEU A 206 18.24 12.04 32.40
CA LEU A 206 18.18 10.67 32.89
C LEU A 206 17.57 10.66 34.30
N ALA A 207 16.81 9.60 34.60
CA ALA A 207 16.43 9.29 35.97
C ALA A 207 17.69 9.01 36.82
N ARG A 208 17.62 9.33 38.12
CA ARG A 208 18.79 9.25 39.03
C ARG A 208 19.45 7.87 39.06
N ASP A 209 18.68 6.81 38.81
CA ASP A 209 19.13 5.42 38.87
C ASP A 209 19.38 4.79 37.49
N ALA A 210 19.16 5.54 36.41
CA ALA A 210 19.29 5.04 35.04
C ALA A 210 20.68 5.33 34.47
N THR A 211 21.37 4.27 34.03
CA THR A 211 22.68 4.36 33.36
C THR A 211 22.57 4.72 31.88
N TRP A 212 21.39 4.52 31.28
CA TRP A 212 21.11 4.72 29.86
C TRP A 212 19.73 5.37 29.63
N LEU A 213 19.39 5.63 28.37
CA LEU A 213 18.07 6.11 27.92
C LEU A 213 16.96 5.23 28.51
N GLY A 214 16.05 5.86 29.25
CA GLY A 214 14.94 5.19 29.91
C GLY A 214 13.60 5.43 29.23
N ALA A 215 12.54 4.96 29.89
CA ALA A 215 11.16 5.18 29.48
C ALA A 215 10.82 6.67 29.24
N PRO A 216 11.26 7.65 30.07
CA PRO A 216 10.99 9.07 29.82
C PRO A 216 11.59 9.58 28.51
N ASN A 217 12.81 9.13 28.16
CA ASN A 217 13.47 9.49 26.90
C ASN A 217 12.73 8.91 25.69
N LEU A 218 12.23 7.67 25.81
CA LEU A 218 11.42 7.02 24.77
C LEU A 218 10.09 7.76 24.57
N ALA A 219 9.46 8.24 25.65
CA ALA A 219 8.24 9.04 25.57
C ALA A 219 8.47 10.36 24.83
N GLY A 220 9.59 11.04 25.12
CA GLY A 220 10.00 12.25 24.40
C GLY A 220 10.18 12.00 22.90
N ALA A 221 10.84 10.90 22.53
CA ALA A 221 11.01 10.50 21.13
C ALA A 221 9.66 10.22 20.43
N GLY A 222 8.79 9.42 21.07
CA GLY A 222 7.48 9.06 20.55
C GLY A 222 6.58 10.28 20.33
N PHE A 223 6.57 11.21 21.30
CA PHE A 223 5.82 12.45 21.19
C PHE A 223 6.34 13.34 20.06
N ALA A 224 7.66 13.45 19.90
CA ALA A 224 8.25 14.24 18.82
C ALA A 224 7.93 13.66 17.44
N LEU A 225 7.93 12.34 17.27
CA LEU A 225 7.48 11.68 16.03
C LEU A 225 6.02 12.02 15.73
N PHE A 226 5.14 11.90 16.74
CA PHE A 226 3.72 12.25 16.59
C PHE A 226 3.53 13.73 16.21
N ALA A 227 4.20 14.64 16.92
CA ALA A 227 4.16 16.06 16.64
C ALA A 227 4.66 16.38 15.22
N CYS A 228 5.80 15.81 14.81
CA CYS A 228 6.32 16.00 13.45
C CYS A 228 5.35 15.50 12.39
N ALA A 229 4.68 14.37 12.60
CA ALA A 229 3.68 13.88 11.67
C ALA A 229 2.47 14.83 11.55
N LEU A 230 2.04 15.46 12.65
CA LEU A 230 0.98 16.47 12.64
C LEU A 230 1.41 17.77 11.96
N PHE A 231 2.67 18.19 12.11
CA PHE A 231 3.20 19.37 11.43
C PHE A 231 3.37 19.14 9.92
N LEU A 232 3.82 17.95 9.51
CA LEU A 232 4.11 17.64 8.11
C LEU A 232 2.87 17.21 7.32
N ARG A 233 1.86 16.58 7.94
CA ARG A 233 0.53 16.29 7.36
C ARG A 233 0.54 15.68 5.93
N GLY A 234 1.51 14.81 5.63
CA GLY A 234 1.64 14.18 4.31
C GLY A 234 2.78 14.74 3.44
N GLY A 235 3.35 15.89 3.81
CA GLY A 235 4.47 16.51 3.12
C GLY A 235 4.16 16.94 1.68
N PRO A 236 5.18 17.34 0.91
CA PRO A 236 5.02 17.90 -0.43
C PRO A 236 4.61 16.85 -1.48
N LEU A 237 4.93 15.56 -1.25
CA LEU A 237 4.54 14.43 -2.12
C LEU A 237 3.22 13.76 -1.72
N ARG A 238 2.50 14.30 -0.72
CA ARG A 238 1.25 13.71 -0.20
C ARG A 238 1.38 12.22 0.15
N ARG A 239 2.52 11.82 0.73
CA ARG A 239 2.77 10.43 1.17
C ARG A 239 2.14 10.20 2.54
N HIS A 240 0.83 10.08 2.57
CA HIS A 240 0.07 9.90 3.80
C HIS A 240 0.42 8.58 4.51
N THR A 241 0.89 7.56 3.78
CA THR A 241 1.41 6.30 4.37
C THR A 241 2.53 6.54 5.38
N VAL A 242 3.52 7.37 5.04
CA VAL A 242 4.65 7.64 5.94
C VAL A 242 4.16 8.45 7.14
N THR A 243 3.30 9.45 6.90
CA THR A 243 2.78 10.30 7.96
C THR A 243 1.93 9.52 8.96
N THR A 244 1.04 8.63 8.50
CA THR A 244 0.27 7.77 9.40
C THR A 244 1.15 6.79 10.14
N THR A 245 2.15 6.22 9.48
CA THR A 245 3.10 5.30 10.12
C THR A 245 3.86 6.00 11.25
N VAL A 246 4.36 7.21 11.01
CA VAL A 246 5.08 8.00 12.01
C VAL A 246 4.14 8.51 13.11
N ALA A 247 2.93 8.98 12.78
CA ALA A 247 1.96 9.44 13.77
C ALA A 247 1.49 8.32 14.70
N THR A 248 0.98 7.23 14.12
CA THR A 248 0.48 6.09 14.90
C THR A 248 1.64 5.40 15.62
N GLY A 249 2.79 5.22 14.98
CA GLY A 249 3.99 4.67 15.60
C GLY A 249 4.47 5.51 16.79
N GLY A 250 4.49 6.84 16.65
CA GLY A 250 4.81 7.77 17.74
C GLY A 250 3.86 7.64 18.92
N LEU A 251 2.55 7.51 18.69
CA LEU A 251 1.56 7.26 19.73
C LEU A 251 1.79 5.92 20.43
N VAL A 252 2.06 4.85 19.68
CA VAL A 252 2.34 3.52 20.26
C VAL A 252 3.61 3.55 21.11
N VAL A 253 4.69 4.14 20.61
CA VAL A 253 5.95 4.29 21.36
C VAL A 253 5.73 5.11 22.64
N THR A 254 4.96 6.19 22.56
CA THR A 254 4.63 7.02 23.73
C THR A 254 3.80 6.22 24.74
N PHE A 255 2.83 5.43 24.29
CA PHE A 255 2.02 4.56 25.15
C PHE A 255 2.88 3.51 25.87
N ILE A 256 3.78 2.85 25.14
CA ILE A 256 4.73 1.88 25.72
C ILE A 256 5.61 2.57 26.77
N ALA A 257 6.18 3.72 26.42
CA ALA A 257 7.05 4.49 27.29
C ALA A 257 6.35 4.91 28.60
N LEU A 258 5.15 5.48 28.51
CA LEU A 258 4.38 5.89 29.68
C LEU A 258 4.04 4.68 30.56
N SER A 259 3.60 3.58 29.95
CA SER A 259 3.26 2.37 30.69
C SER A 259 4.46 1.78 31.43
N MET A 260 5.66 1.83 30.82
CA MET A 260 6.92 1.45 31.49
C MET A 260 7.24 2.40 32.65
N GLY A 261 7.05 3.71 32.45
CA GLY A 261 7.29 4.74 33.48
C GLY A 261 6.40 4.60 34.73
N TYR A 262 5.14 4.17 34.56
CA TYR A 262 4.21 3.90 35.66
C TYR A 262 4.41 2.52 36.34
N GLY A 263 5.38 1.73 35.89
CA GLY A 263 5.73 0.46 36.53
C GLY A 263 4.90 -0.75 36.07
N TRP A 264 4.13 -0.65 35.00
CA TRP A 264 3.21 -1.71 34.52
C TRP A 264 3.91 -2.89 33.80
N HIS A 265 5.16 -3.20 34.15
CA HIS A 265 6.05 -4.11 33.43
C HIS A 265 5.43 -5.46 33.05
N GLN A 266 4.56 -6.01 33.89
CA GLN A 266 3.88 -7.29 33.66
C GLN A 266 2.74 -7.20 32.62
N TRP A 267 2.07 -6.05 32.50
CA TRP A 267 0.90 -5.87 31.64
C TRP A 267 1.21 -5.23 30.29
N ILE A 268 2.39 -4.61 30.15
CA ILE A 268 2.78 -3.86 28.95
C ILE A 268 2.76 -4.73 27.70
N TRP A 269 3.50 -5.84 27.68
CA TRP A 269 3.64 -6.63 26.45
C TRP A 269 2.33 -7.30 26.01
N PRO A 270 1.52 -7.90 26.91
CA PRO A 270 0.16 -8.31 26.56
C PRO A 270 -0.73 -7.16 26.05
N ALA A 271 -0.66 -5.98 26.65
CA ALA A 271 -1.40 -4.81 26.19
C ALA A 271 -0.93 -4.31 24.82
N VAL A 272 0.37 -4.42 24.51
CA VAL A 272 0.94 -4.10 23.19
C VAL A 272 0.43 -5.05 22.12
N ILE A 273 0.30 -6.35 22.42
CA ILE A 273 -0.34 -7.31 21.49
C ILE A 273 -1.80 -6.93 21.26
N ALA A 274 -2.54 -6.63 22.33
CA ALA A 274 -3.94 -6.20 22.21
C ALA A 274 -4.09 -4.91 21.38
N LEU A 275 -3.18 -3.95 21.56
CA LEU A 275 -3.14 -2.71 20.78
C LEU A 275 -2.82 -2.97 19.31
N GLY A 276 -1.84 -3.82 19.01
CA GLY A 276 -1.52 -4.23 17.63
C GLY A 276 -2.70 -4.90 16.95
N LEU A 277 -3.38 -5.82 17.66
CA LEU A 277 -4.58 -6.49 17.17
C LEU A 277 -5.74 -5.51 16.96
N PHE A 278 -5.93 -4.55 17.87
CA PHE A 278 -6.91 -3.48 17.75
C PHE A 278 -6.65 -2.60 16.52
N LEU A 279 -5.40 -2.20 16.29
CA LEU A 279 -5.01 -1.39 15.13
C LEU A 279 -5.30 -2.14 13.81
N ILE A 280 -4.97 -3.43 13.72
CA ILE A 280 -5.21 -4.22 12.50
C ILE A 280 -6.71 -4.46 12.30
N THR A 281 -7.46 -4.85 13.34
CA THR A 281 -8.90 -5.13 13.27
C THR A 281 -9.74 -3.88 13.01
N SER A 282 -9.35 -2.74 13.58
CA SER A 282 -10.04 -1.45 13.40
C SER A 282 -9.46 -0.61 12.26
N ALA A 283 -8.45 -1.09 11.52
CA ALA A 283 -7.74 -0.32 10.51
C ALA A 283 -8.67 0.31 9.46
N ALA A 284 -9.68 -0.44 9.01
CA ALA A 284 -10.67 0.05 8.05
C ALA A 284 -11.54 1.18 8.64
N LYS A 285 -12.00 1.02 9.89
CA LYS A 285 -12.80 2.04 10.59
C LYS A 285 -11.99 3.31 10.84
N LEU A 286 -10.74 3.17 11.29
CA LEU A 286 -9.81 4.29 11.46
C LEU A 286 -9.54 4.99 10.14
N THR A 287 -9.34 4.23 9.07
CA THR A 287 -9.14 4.79 7.72
C THR A 287 -10.35 5.62 7.28
N VAL A 288 -11.57 5.11 7.43
CA VAL A 288 -12.81 5.85 7.11
C VAL A 288 -12.92 7.13 7.94
N LEU A 289 -12.63 7.06 9.24
CA LEU A 289 -12.67 8.19 10.15
C LEU A 289 -11.67 9.29 9.75
N PHE A 290 -10.42 8.92 9.46
CA PHE A 290 -9.35 9.88 9.15
C PHE A 290 -9.36 10.36 7.70
N ALA A 291 -9.76 9.51 6.73
CA ALA A 291 -9.96 9.90 5.35
C ALA A 291 -11.20 10.79 5.17
N ARG A 292 -12.08 10.86 6.20
CA ARG A 292 -13.43 11.42 6.10
C ARG A 292 -14.15 10.88 4.86
N PHE A 293 -14.04 9.57 4.68
CA PHE A 293 -14.70 8.88 3.59
C PHE A 293 -16.19 8.80 3.95
N THR A 294 -16.97 9.75 3.44
CA THR A 294 -18.42 9.69 3.46
C THR A 294 -18.84 8.80 2.31
N LEU A 295 -19.44 7.66 2.61
CA LEU A 295 -20.21 6.94 1.60
C LEU A 295 -21.31 7.90 1.11
N PRO A 296 -21.61 7.93 -0.20
CA PRO A 296 -22.76 8.69 -0.68
C PRO A 296 -23.99 8.21 0.12
N PRO A 297 -24.83 9.15 0.61
CA PRO A 297 -26.02 8.77 1.35
C PRO A 297 -26.91 7.93 0.43
N ILE A 298 -27.46 6.85 0.97
CA ILE A 298 -28.46 6.08 0.23
C ILE A 298 -29.78 6.84 0.39
N PRO A 299 -30.38 7.35 -0.70
CA PRO A 299 -31.64 8.08 -0.61
C PRO A 299 -32.73 7.18 -0.03
N ALA A 300 -33.59 7.75 0.81
CA ALA A 300 -34.76 7.03 1.27
C ALA A 300 -35.71 6.75 0.09
N ALA A 301 -36.49 5.68 0.17
CA ALA A 301 -37.44 5.35 -0.89
C ALA A 301 -38.41 6.53 -1.14
N GLY A 302 -38.36 7.12 -2.34
CA GLY A 302 -39.18 8.28 -2.74
C GLY A 302 -38.52 9.65 -2.57
N GLU A 303 -37.28 9.72 -2.05
CA GLU A 303 -36.49 10.95 -2.00
C GLU A 303 -35.86 11.25 -3.38
N PRO A 304 -35.91 12.51 -3.87
CA PRO A 304 -35.28 12.87 -5.13
C PRO A 304 -33.75 12.70 -5.04
N VAL A 305 -33.17 12.01 -6.02
CA VAL A 305 -31.73 11.79 -6.12
C VAL A 305 -31.08 12.98 -6.82
N ASP A 306 -30.08 13.59 -6.19
CA ASP A 306 -29.32 14.68 -6.80
C ASP A 306 -28.36 14.14 -7.88
N VAL A 307 -28.06 14.95 -8.89
CA VAL A 307 -27.18 14.57 -10.01
C VAL A 307 -25.75 14.32 -9.51
N ASP A 308 -25.31 15.06 -8.49
CA ASP A 308 -23.98 14.89 -7.88
C ASP A 308 -23.83 13.59 -7.06
N ASP A 309 -24.94 12.93 -6.70
CA ASP A 309 -24.96 11.66 -5.96
C ASP A 309 -24.89 10.43 -6.88
N LEU A 310 -25.07 10.61 -8.18
CA LEU A 310 -24.98 9.55 -9.17
C LEU A 310 -23.52 9.25 -9.51
N LEU A 311 -23.20 7.97 -9.75
CA LEU A 311 -21.88 7.55 -10.20
C LEU A 311 -21.70 7.69 -11.72
N ASP A 312 -22.83 7.68 -12.44
CA ASP A 312 -22.90 7.74 -13.89
C ASP A 312 -23.61 9.02 -14.34
N PRO A 313 -23.20 9.62 -15.47
CA PRO A 313 -23.84 10.83 -16.00
C PRO A 313 -25.31 10.53 -16.33
N VAL A 314 -26.21 11.46 -15.99
CA VAL A 314 -27.62 11.35 -16.33
C VAL A 314 -27.78 11.51 -17.84
N ILE A 315 -28.18 10.43 -18.51
CA ILE A 315 -28.69 10.51 -19.88
C ILE A 315 -30.16 10.90 -19.76
N ASP A 316 -30.53 12.06 -20.31
CA ASP A 316 -31.93 12.46 -20.41
C ASP A 316 -32.66 11.50 -21.38
N SER A 317 -33.33 10.50 -20.80
CA SER A 317 -34.05 9.46 -21.53
C SER A 317 -35.21 10.02 -22.36
N ALA A 318 -35.74 11.20 -22.00
CA ALA A 318 -36.77 11.87 -22.80
C ALA A 318 -36.16 12.56 -24.04
N ALA A 319 -34.95 13.11 -23.92
CA ALA A 319 -34.21 13.66 -25.07
C ALA A 319 -33.70 12.57 -26.00
N GLU A 320 -33.28 11.42 -25.46
CA GLU A 320 -32.87 10.24 -26.23
C GLU A 320 -34.06 9.60 -26.98
N ALA A 321 -35.22 9.51 -26.33
CA ALA A 321 -36.46 9.05 -26.96
C ALA A 321 -36.99 10.03 -28.04
N ALA A 322 -36.69 11.32 -27.91
CA ALA A 322 -37.09 12.36 -28.88
C ALA A 322 -36.09 12.56 -30.03
N ASN A 323 -34.91 11.91 -29.99
CA ASN A 323 -33.86 11.99 -31.00
C ASN A 323 -33.48 13.45 -31.38
N ASP A 324 -33.41 14.34 -30.37
CA ASP A 324 -33.18 15.78 -30.55
C ASP A 324 -31.72 16.15 -30.15
N PRO A 325 -30.76 16.15 -31.11
CA PRO A 325 -29.33 16.29 -30.82
C PRO A 325 -28.94 17.65 -30.23
N GLY A 326 -29.82 18.65 -30.27
CA GLY A 326 -29.58 19.99 -29.70
C GLY A 326 -29.72 20.06 -28.17
N ARG A 327 -30.52 19.17 -27.55
CA ARG A 327 -30.69 19.10 -26.08
C ARG A 327 -29.58 18.30 -25.39
N GLN A 328 -29.02 17.30 -26.07
CA GLN A 328 -27.88 16.52 -25.60
C GLN A 328 -26.56 17.19 -26.03
N SER A 329 -26.26 18.37 -25.50
CA SER A 329 -24.95 18.97 -25.75
C SER A 329 -23.86 18.21 -24.97
N TRP A 330 -22.76 17.83 -25.64
CA TRP A 330 -21.61 17.18 -24.99
C TRP A 330 -21.09 17.95 -23.77
N ARG A 331 -21.29 19.27 -23.77
CA ARG A 331 -20.94 20.15 -22.67
C ARG A 331 -21.81 19.92 -21.43
N ALA A 332 -23.12 19.69 -21.59
CA ALA A 332 -24.01 19.34 -20.49
C ALA A 332 -23.72 17.94 -19.91
N ILE A 333 -23.33 16.98 -20.77
CA ILE A 333 -22.91 15.65 -20.33
C ILE A 333 -21.56 15.73 -19.58
N LEU A 334 -20.60 16.52 -20.08
CA LEU A 334 -19.32 16.77 -19.40
C LEU A 334 -19.49 17.54 -18.09
N GLU A 335 -20.43 18.48 -18.02
CA GLU A 335 -20.80 19.20 -16.79
C GLU A 335 -21.55 18.29 -15.80
N SER A 336 -22.25 17.25 -16.29
CA SER A 336 -22.87 16.21 -15.46
C SER A 336 -21.89 15.14 -14.95
N VAL A 337 -20.63 15.14 -15.41
CA VAL A 337 -19.60 14.23 -14.87
C VAL A 337 -19.34 14.64 -13.41
N PRO A 338 -19.70 13.81 -12.43
CA PRO A 338 -19.79 14.25 -11.05
C PRO A 338 -18.40 14.59 -10.49
N SER A 339 -18.25 15.80 -9.93
CA SER A 339 -17.05 16.17 -9.16
C SER A 339 -16.84 15.25 -7.94
N SER A 340 -17.91 14.58 -7.50
CA SER A 340 -17.92 13.54 -6.47
C SER A 340 -17.08 12.33 -6.88
N SER A 341 -17.08 11.92 -8.16
CA SER A 341 -16.27 10.80 -8.68
C SER A 341 -14.76 11.08 -8.60
N ALA A 342 -14.33 12.28 -9.04
CA ALA A 342 -12.93 12.70 -8.95
C ALA A 342 -12.46 12.84 -7.48
N ARG A 343 -13.32 13.36 -6.60
CA ARG A 343 -13.07 13.38 -5.15
C ARG A 343 -13.04 11.96 -4.56
N LEU A 344 -13.84 11.03 -5.07
CA LEU A 344 -13.83 9.62 -4.67
C LEU A 344 -12.49 8.98 -5.02
N VAL A 345 -11.97 9.22 -6.23
CA VAL A 345 -10.67 8.71 -6.67
C VAL A 345 -9.55 9.25 -5.77
N GLU A 346 -9.50 10.57 -5.54
CA GLU A 346 -8.47 11.19 -4.68
C GLU A 346 -8.57 10.67 -3.23
N ARG A 347 -9.78 10.58 -2.67
CA ARG A 347 -9.99 10.04 -1.31
C ARG A 347 -9.74 8.54 -1.23
N SER A 348 -9.96 7.78 -2.28
CA SER A 348 -9.67 6.34 -2.32
C SER A 348 -8.15 6.10 -2.26
N ALA A 349 -7.37 6.89 -2.99
CA ALA A 349 -5.91 6.84 -2.94
C ALA A 349 -5.39 7.22 -1.54
N LEU A 350 -5.94 8.27 -0.94
CA LEU A 350 -5.65 8.66 0.44
C LEU A 350 -6.02 7.53 1.42
N ALA A 351 -7.20 6.94 1.31
CA ALA A 351 -7.67 5.86 2.17
C ALA A 351 -6.75 4.64 2.08
N GLN A 352 -6.31 4.25 0.87
CA GLN A 352 -5.33 3.18 0.68
C GLN A 352 -4.01 3.49 1.40
N GLN A 353 -3.53 4.73 1.31
CA GLN A 353 -2.31 5.15 2.00
C GLN A 353 -2.45 5.13 3.53
N LEU A 354 -3.56 5.65 4.08
CA LEU A 354 -3.81 5.59 5.52
C LEU A 354 -3.89 4.15 6.01
N LEU A 355 -4.61 3.28 5.29
CA LEU A 355 -4.76 1.86 5.61
C LEU A 355 -3.41 1.16 5.68
N THR A 356 -2.51 1.43 4.72
CA THR A 356 -1.15 0.86 4.74
C THR A 356 -0.36 1.26 5.97
N GLY A 357 -0.47 2.51 6.43
CA GLY A 357 0.22 2.95 7.65
C GLY A 357 -0.36 2.34 8.93
N PHE A 358 -1.70 2.27 9.07
CA PHE A 358 -2.32 1.64 10.24
C PHE A 358 -2.01 0.16 10.34
N VAL A 359 -2.10 -0.59 9.22
CA VAL A 359 -1.74 -2.02 9.19
C VAL A 359 -0.24 -2.21 9.39
N GLY A 360 0.59 -1.34 8.81
CA GLY A 360 2.05 -1.34 9.01
C GLY A 360 2.43 -1.21 10.48
N VAL A 361 1.94 -0.17 11.15
CA VAL A 361 2.20 0.04 12.59
C VAL A 361 1.56 -1.05 13.44
N GLY A 362 0.31 -1.44 13.16
CA GLY A 362 -0.37 -2.50 13.90
C GLY A 362 0.37 -3.84 13.84
N SER A 363 0.87 -4.21 12.66
CA SER A 363 1.65 -5.44 12.45
C SER A 363 3.01 -5.40 13.15
N ALA A 364 3.74 -4.27 13.07
CA ALA A 364 4.99 -4.08 13.82
C ALA A 364 4.77 -4.12 15.34
N THR A 365 3.70 -3.49 15.82
CA THR A 365 3.31 -3.47 17.24
C THR A 365 2.95 -4.87 17.73
N LEU A 366 2.15 -5.62 16.96
CA LEU A 366 1.80 -7.00 17.26
C LEU A 366 3.05 -7.89 17.34
N ALA A 367 3.96 -7.76 16.36
CA ALA A 367 5.20 -8.54 16.33
C ALA A 367 6.09 -8.24 17.54
N LEU A 368 6.29 -6.96 17.84
CA LEU A 368 7.07 -6.50 18.97
C LEU A 368 6.47 -6.98 20.30
N GLY A 369 5.14 -6.87 20.48
CA GLY A 369 4.44 -7.40 21.64
C GLY A 369 4.62 -8.91 21.78
N ALA A 370 4.38 -9.68 20.72
CA ALA A 370 4.49 -11.14 20.73
C ALA A 370 5.90 -11.63 21.06
N VAL A 371 6.93 -11.02 20.44
CA VAL A 371 8.33 -11.35 20.73
C VAL A 371 8.66 -11.00 22.18
N MET A 372 8.22 -9.85 22.68
CA MET A 372 8.58 -9.40 24.03
C MET A 372 7.86 -10.14 25.15
N THR A 373 6.61 -10.57 24.92
CA THR A 373 5.84 -11.44 25.83
C THR A 373 6.46 -12.83 25.97
N PHE A 374 7.16 -13.32 24.94
CA PHE A 374 7.87 -14.60 25.00
C PHE A 374 9.07 -14.50 25.96
N GLN A 375 8.94 -15.07 27.15
CA GLN A 375 9.93 -15.02 28.23
C GLN A 375 10.02 -16.37 28.97
N PRO A 376 11.20 -16.72 29.54
CA PRO A 376 11.36 -17.95 30.29
C PRO A 376 10.67 -17.82 31.66
N GLY A 377 9.96 -18.87 32.09
CA GLY A 377 9.29 -18.89 33.38
C GLY A 377 8.03 -19.75 33.40
N HIS A 378 7.21 -19.58 34.43
CA HIS A 378 5.98 -20.37 34.65
C HIS A 378 4.99 -20.28 33.47
N PHE A 379 4.93 -19.13 32.79
CA PHE A 379 4.04 -18.89 31.65
C PHE A 379 4.68 -19.13 30.28
N LEU A 380 5.81 -19.85 30.20
CA LEU A 380 6.50 -20.10 28.92
C LEU A 380 5.59 -20.76 27.88
N TRP A 381 4.80 -21.76 28.28
CA TRP A 381 3.89 -22.45 27.36
C TRP A 381 2.72 -21.57 26.89
N HIS A 382 2.18 -20.74 27.77
CA HIS A 382 1.10 -19.83 27.42
C HIS A 382 1.60 -18.71 26.50
N SER A 383 2.77 -18.14 26.78
CA SER A 383 3.39 -17.11 25.95
C SER A 383 3.85 -17.64 24.58
N SER A 384 4.30 -18.90 24.49
CA SER A 384 4.63 -19.54 23.21
C SER A 384 3.39 -19.76 22.34
N ILE A 385 2.27 -20.20 22.94
CA ILE A 385 0.99 -20.34 22.24
C ILE A 385 0.51 -18.97 21.73
N VAL A 386 0.56 -17.92 22.56
CA VAL A 386 0.18 -16.56 22.13
C VAL A 386 1.04 -16.08 20.96
N ALA A 387 2.35 -16.28 21.02
CA ALA A 387 3.25 -15.91 19.92
C ALA A 387 2.93 -16.68 18.63
N ALA A 388 2.66 -17.99 18.74
CA ALA A 388 2.25 -18.82 17.61
C ALA A 388 0.92 -18.34 17.01
N LEU A 389 -0.09 -18.04 17.84
CA LEU A 389 -1.38 -17.51 17.38
C LEU A 389 -1.22 -16.14 16.70
N CYS A 390 -0.36 -15.26 17.21
CA CYS A 390 -0.05 -13.97 16.58
C CYS A 390 0.62 -14.14 15.21
N ALA A 391 1.54 -15.10 15.08
CA ALA A 391 2.18 -15.42 13.81
C ALA A 391 1.17 -16.01 12.80
N VAL A 392 0.31 -16.93 13.24
CA VAL A 392 -0.73 -17.56 12.41
C VAL A 392 -1.77 -16.53 11.95
N THR A 393 -2.32 -15.70 12.85
CA THR A 393 -3.28 -14.64 12.49
C THR A 393 -2.70 -13.65 11.49
N SER A 394 -1.44 -13.20 11.68
CA SER A 394 -0.77 -12.31 10.73
C SER A 394 -0.63 -12.96 9.35
N SER A 395 -0.24 -14.23 9.33
CA SER A 395 -0.12 -15.03 8.11
C SER A 395 -1.47 -15.21 7.39
N LEU A 396 -2.54 -15.58 8.11
CA LEU A 396 -3.88 -15.75 7.54
C LEU A 396 -4.46 -14.44 7.02
N ARG A 397 -4.36 -13.37 7.82
CA ARG A 397 -4.92 -12.05 7.46
C ARG A 397 -4.25 -11.39 6.28
N SER A 398 -2.98 -11.73 5.99
CA SER A 398 -2.30 -11.24 4.80
C SER A 398 -3.06 -11.55 3.49
N ARG A 399 -3.91 -12.59 3.49
CA ARG A 399 -4.74 -12.99 2.34
C ARG A 399 -5.99 -12.13 2.12
N PHE A 400 -6.52 -11.51 3.17
CA PHE A 400 -7.76 -10.72 3.07
C PHE A 400 -7.52 -9.31 2.53
N TYR A 401 -6.29 -8.79 2.63
CA TYR A 401 -5.97 -7.46 2.11
C TYR A 401 -5.66 -7.50 0.60
N ALA A 402 -6.46 -6.78 -0.19
CA ALA A 402 -6.19 -6.57 -1.60
C ALA A 402 -4.87 -5.81 -1.84
N ASN A 403 -4.55 -4.84 -0.97
CA ASN A 403 -3.31 -4.06 -1.08
C ASN A 403 -2.08 -4.92 -0.73
N ARG A 404 -1.10 -4.96 -1.64
CA ARG A 404 0.15 -5.72 -1.50
C ARG A 404 0.97 -5.28 -0.29
N HIS A 405 1.03 -3.97 -0.01
CA HIS A 405 1.81 -3.44 1.10
C HIS A 405 1.26 -3.87 2.47
N CYS A 406 -0.07 -3.90 2.65
CA CYS A 406 -0.70 -4.40 3.86
C CYS A 406 -0.42 -5.90 4.07
N ALA A 407 -0.51 -6.68 2.99
CA ALA A 407 -0.20 -8.11 3.02
C ALA A 407 1.26 -8.36 3.38
N TRP A 408 2.19 -7.62 2.76
CA TRP A 408 3.62 -7.73 3.07
C TRP A 408 3.93 -7.35 4.52
N ALA A 409 3.32 -6.27 5.05
CA ALA A 409 3.51 -5.89 6.45
C ALA A 409 3.14 -7.02 7.42
N LEU A 410 2.01 -7.69 7.19
CA LEU A 410 1.56 -8.82 8.02
C LEU A 410 2.44 -10.07 7.85
N LEU A 411 2.90 -10.37 6.63
CA LEU A 411 3.85 -11.47 6.39
C LEU A 411 5.19 -11.19 7.07
N THR A 412 5.69 -9.95 6.99
CA THR A 412 6.92 -9.55 7.68
C THR A 412 6.77 -9.60 9.19
N ALA A 413 5.60 -9.27 9.74
CA ALA A 413 5.32 -9.42 11.16
C ALA A 413 5.32 -10.90 11.59
N SER A 414 4.71 -11.78 10.80
CA SER A 414 4.73 -13.23 11.04
C SER A 414 6.17 -13.78 11.06
N ALA A 415 6.98 -13.38 10.07
CA ALA A 415 8.40 -13.75 10.01
C ALA A 415 9.19 -13.18 11.20
N ALA A 416 8.96 -11.90 11.56
CA ALA A 416 9.64 -11.24 12.67
C ALA A 416 9.32 -11.90 14.03
N ILE A 417 8.08 -12.38 14.22
CA ILE A 417 7.71 -13.15 15.42
C ILE A 417 8.51 -14.45 15.49
N ALA A 418 8.56 -15.21 14.40
CA ALA A 418 9.28 -16.48 14.35
C ALA A 418 10.79 -16.28 14.61
N ILE A 419 11.41 -15.32 13.91
CA ILE A 419 12.83 -14.98 14.06
C ILE A 419 13.11 -14.44 15.46
N GLY A 420 12.27 -13.57 16.00
CA GLY A 420 12.42 -12.99 17.33
C GLY A 420 12.32 -14.02 18.45
N CYS A 421 11.36 -14.94 18.36
CA CYS A 421 11.25 -16.07 19.30
C CYS A 421 12.44 -17.03 19.18
N ALA A 422 12.89 -17.33 17.95
CA ALA A 422 14.08 -18.16 17.74
C ALA A 422 15.34 -17.51 18.33
N ALA A 423 15.56 -16.22 18.08
CA ALA A 423 16.68 -15.46 18.63
C ALA A 423 16.68 -15.47 20.16
N LYS A 424 15.50 -15.33 20.79
CA LYS A 424 15.35 -15.43 22.25
C LYS A 424 15.68 -16.83 22.78
N LEU A 425 15.23 -17.90 22.10
CA LEU A 425 15.57 -19.27 22.47
C LEU A 425 17.08 -19.51 22.43
N VAL A 426 17.75 -19.07 21.36
CA VAL A 426 19.22 -19.15 21.25
C VAL A 426 19.91 -18.36 22.36
N ALA A 427 19.40 -17.16 22.67
CA ALA A 427 19.97 -16.33 23.73
C ALA A 427 19.82 -16.94 25.13
N TRP A 428 18.78 -17.74 25.39
CA TRP A 428 18.56 -18.39 26.68
C TRP A 428 19.34 -19.68 26.85
N ASN A 429 19.40 -20.52 25.82
CA ASN A 429 20.19 -21.75 25.85
C ASN A 429 20.82 -22.03 24.46
N PRO A 430 22.06 -21.58 24.23
CA PRO A 430 22.70 -21.74 22.92
C PRO A 430 23.10 -23.18 22.59
N ALA A 431 23.24 -24.07 23.58
CA ALA A 431 23.74 -25.43 23.38
C ALA A 431 22.67 -26.40 22.84
N ASP A 432 21.43 -26.30 23.34
CA ASP A 432 20.40 -27.32 23.07
C ASP A 432 19.28 -26.84 22.13
N THR A 433 19.25 -25.56 21.76
CA THR A 433 18.12 -24.98 21.02
C THR A 433 18.32 -24.89 19.51
N ALA A 434 19.50 -25.25 18.99
CA ALA A 434 19.81 -25.14 17.55
C ALA A 434 18.84 -25.93 16.65
N VAL A 435 18.46 -27.15 17.06
CA VAL A 435 17.53 -27.99 16.29
C VAL A 435 16.09 -27.45 16.35
N VAL A 436 15.65 -27.00 17.53
CA VAL A 436 14.31 -26.45 17.74
C VAL A 436 14.14 -25.12 16.99
N THR A 437 15.16 -24.28 17.00
CA THR A 437 15.17 -22.99 16.30
C THR A 437 15.23 -23.17 14.79
N ALA A 438 16.07 -24.09 14.29
CA ALA A 438 16.08 -24.46 12.88
C ALA A 438 14.72 -25.01 12.43
N GLY A 439 14.11 -25.92 13.21
CA GLY A 439 12.77 -26.46 12.94
C GLY A 439 11.70 -25.37 12.90
N LEU A 440 11.71 -24.44 13.85
CA LEU A 440 10.77 -23.32 13.89
C LEU A 440 10.93 -22.41 12.67
N LEU A 441 12.16 -22.04 12.30
CA LEU A 441 12.43 -21.18 11.15
C LEU A 441 12.04 -21.84 9.83
N VAL A 442 12.37 -23.13 9.64
CA VAL A 442 11.99 -23.89 8.45
C VAL A 442 10.48 -23.99 8.34
N LEU A 443 9.78 -24.30 9.43
CA LEU A 443 8.32 -24.41 9.45
C LEU A 443 7.66 -23.06 9.17
N SER A 444 8.09 -21.98 9.83
CA SER A 444 7.57 -20.64 9.58
C SER A 444 7.82 -20.19 8.14
N THR A 445 9.01 -20.44 7.60
CA THR A 445 9.33 -20.11 6.20
C THR A 445 8.46 -20.90 5.24
N THR A 446 8.28 -22.20 5.48
CA THR A 446 7.43 -23.06 4.64
C THR A 446 5.97 -22.59 4.64
N VAL A 447 5.44 -22.21 5.81
CA VAL A 447 4.08 -21.67 5.94
C VAL A 447 3.94 -20.34 5.20
N ILE A 448 4.90 -19.42 5.37
CA ILE A 448 4.90 -18.11 4.70
C ILE A 448 4.99 -18.27 3.18
N VAL A 449 5.89 -19.12 2.70
CA VAL A 449 6.05 -19.43 1.26
C VAL A 449 4.81 -20.09 0.71
N GLY A 450 4.20 -21.05 1.43
CA GLY A 450 2.94 -21.68 1.04
C GLY A 450 1.80 -20.66 0.92
N ILE A 451 1.73 -19.70 1.85
CA ILE A 451 0.74 -18.62 1.78
C ILE A 451 1.00 -17.70 0.59
N ALA A 452 2.25 -17.32 0.36
CA ALA A 452 2.62 -16.49 -0.79
C ALA A 452 2.30 -17.17 -2.13
N ALA A 453 2.64 -18.46 -2.27
CA ALA A 453 2.40 -19.25 -3.47
C ALA A 453 0.91 -19.45 -3.78
N THR A 454 0.06 -19.51 -2.75
CA THR A 454 -1.39 -19.71 -2.92
C THR A 454 -2.17 -18.41 -3.17
N ARG A 455 -1.52 -17.24 -3.20
CA ARG A 455 -2.20 -15.95 -3.38
C ARG A 455 -2.86 -15.81 -4.76
N ASP A 456 -2.28 -16.38 -5.80
CA ASP A 456 -2.79 -16.29 -7.17
C ASP A 456 -3.81 -17.40 -7.51
N VAL A 457 -4.18 -18.23 -6.53
CA VAL A 457 -5.22 -19.25 -6.71
C VAL A 457 -6.59 -18.56 -6.76
N LYS A 458 -7.00 -18.15 -7.96
CA LYS A 458 -8.28 -17.48 -8.23
C LYS A 458 -9.52 -18.36 -7.92
N ARG A 459 -9.34 -19.67 -7.75
CA ARG A 459 -10.43 -20.64 -7.55
C ARG A 459 -10.28 -21.38 -6.21
N ILE A 460 -10.66 -20.71 -5.13
CA ILE A 460 -10.86 -21.38 -3.83
C ILE A 460 -12.33 -21.75 -3.74
N SER A 461 -12.63 -22.99 -3.33
CA SER A 461 -14.02 -23.41 -3.12
C SER A 461 -14.70 -22.52 -2.06
N PRO A 462 -15.99 -22.18 -2.21
CA PRO A 462 -16.70 -21.35 -1.23
C PRO A 462 -16.65 -21.92 0.19
N ILE A 463 -16.64 -23.26 0.32
CA ILE A 463 -16.56 -23.96 1.60
C ILE A 463 -15.19 -23.73 2.25
N SER A 464 -14.10 -23.94 1.50
CA SER A 464 -12.74 -23.73 2.00
C SER A 464 -12.51 -22.29 2.45
N LYS A 465 -13.04 -21.32 1.69
CA LYS A 465 -12.98 -19.89 2.06
C LYS A 465 -13.69 -19.63 3.39
N LYS A 466 -14.92 -20.12 3.54
CA LYS A 466 -15.71 -19.93 4.76
C LYS A 466 -15.11 -20.61 6.00
N THR A 467 -14.51 -21.78 5.82
CA THR A 467 -13.78 -22.46 6.90
C THR A 467 -12.54 -21.67 7.33
N LEU A 468 -11.80 -21.09 6.38
CA LEU A 468 -10.64 -20.25 6.67
C LEU A 468 -11.03 -18.97 7.43
N GLU A 469 -12.14 -18.33 7.03
CA GLU A 469 -12.68 -17.15 7.73
C GLU A 469 -13.07 -17.47 9.18
N ARG A 470 -13.74 -18.61 9.41
CA ARG A 470 -14.09 -19.06 10.77
C ARG A 470 -12.85 -19.38 11.61
N PHE A 471 -11.85 -20.01 11.01
CA PHE A 471 -10.61 -20.33 11.69
C PHE A 471 -9.82 -19.08 12.07
N ASP A 472 -9.74 -18.07 11.19
CA ASP A 472 -9.14 -16.77 11.50
C ASP A 472 -9.87 -16.11 12.69
N GLY A 473 -11.20 -16.07 12.64
CA GLY A 473 -12.03 -15.54 13.73
C GLY A 473 -11.82 -16.27 15.07
N LEU A 474 -11.73 -17.60 15.05
CA LEU A 474 -11.46 -18.41 16.24
C LEU A 474 -10.07 -18.12 16.82
N THR A 475 -9.06 -17.99 15.95
CA THR A 475 -7.68 -17.72 16.36
C THR A 475 -7.58 -16.35 17.06
N ILE A 476 -8.24 -15.32 16.51
CA ILE A 476 -8.32 -13.99 17.13
C ILE A 476 -9.06 -14.03 18.47
N ALA A 477 -10.18 -14.75 18.54
CA ALA A 477 -10.95 -14.89 19.77
C ALA A 477 -10.16 -15.62 20.88
N ALA A 478 -9.33 -16.61 20.52
CA ALA A 478 -8.50 -17.34 21.46
C ALA A 478 -7.34 -16.51 22.05
N ILE A 479 -6.81 -15.53 21.29
CA ILE A 479 -5.73 -14.66 21.77
C ILE A 479 -6.17 -13.86 23.01
N VAL A 480 -7.39 -13.32 23.03
CA VAL A 480 -7.82 -12.39 24.09
C VAL A 480 -7.82 -13.03 25.50
N PRO A 481 -8.45 -14.19 25.75
CA PRO A 481 -8.35 -14.87 27.04
C PRO A 481 -6.91 -15.23 27.42
N LEU A 482 -6.11 -15.69 26.45
CA LEU A 482 -4.70 -16.04 26.71
C LEU A 482 -3.87 -14.80 27.10
N LEU A 483 -4.16 -13.62 26.55
CA LEU A 483 -3.50 -12.38 26.96
C LEU A 483 -3.80 -12.04 28.42
N PHE A 484 -5.05 -12.20 28.88
CA PHE A 484 -5.39 -12.01 30.30
C PHE A 484 -4.68 -13.02 31.21
N TRP A 485 -4.48 -14.24 30.72
CA TRP A 485 -3.69 -15.25 31.46
C TRP A 485 -2.23 -14.85 31.56
N VAL A 486 -1.58 -14.52 30.44
CA VAL A 486 -0.16 -14.15 30.43
C VAL A 486 0.09 -12.84 31.18
N ALA A 487 -0.90 -11.94 31.24
CA ALA A 487 -0.87 -10.74 32.07
C ALA A 487 -1.04 -11.03 33.58
N GLY A 488 -1.30 -12.27 33.98
CA GLY A 488 -1.49 -12.67 35.39
C GLY A 488 -2.84 -12.23 35.99
N VAL A 489 -3.81 -11.82 35.17
CA VAL A 489 -5.11 -11.32 35.65
C VAL A 489 -5.91 -12.45 36.30
N TYR A 490 -5.88 -13.66 35.73
CA TYR A 490 -6.57 -14.81 36.33
C TYR A 490 -5.97 -15.19 37.69
N ASP A 491 -4.65 -15.11 37.84
CA ASP A 491 -4.00 -15.38 39.12
C ASP A 491 -4.29 -14.29 40.15
N LEU A 492 -4.35 -13.03 39.72
CA LEU A 492 -4.77 -11.91 40.57
C LEU A 492 -6.19 -12.11 41.09
N VAL A 493 -7.15 -12.44 40.20
CA VAL A 493 -8.55 -12.68 40.58
C VAL A 493 -8.67 -13.91 41.48
N ARG A 494 -7.90 -14.97 41.22
CA ARG A 494 -7.90 -16.19 42.05
C ARG A 494 -7.40 -15.94 43.47
N ASN A 495 -6.45 -15.03 43.65
CA ASN A 495 -5.80 -14.74 44.92
C ASN A 495 -6.43 -13.55 45.67
N LEU A 496 -7.49 -12.94 45.15
CA LEU A 496 -8.31 -11.99 45.90
C LEU A 496 -9.08 -12.75 46.98
N VAL A 497 -8.53 -12.78 48.18
CA VAL A 497 -9.26 -13.15 49.39
C VAL A 497 -10.06 -11.90 49.81
N PHE A 498 -11.39 -12.01 49.76
CA PHE A 498 -12.31 -10.98 50.26
C PHE A 498 -12.44 -11.05 51.79
#